data_AF-A0AAF0BM21-F1
#
_entry.id   AF-A0AAF0BM21-F1
#
_cell.length_a   1.000
_cell.length_b   1.000
_cell.length_c   1.000
_cell.angle_alpha   90.00
_cell.angle_beta   90.00
_cell.angle_gamma   90.00
#
_symmetry.space_group_name_H-M   'P 1'
#
loop_
_entity.id
_entity.type
_entity.pdbx_description
1 polymer ?
#
loop_
_entity_poly.entity_id
_entity_poly.type
_entity_poly.pdbx_seq_one_letter_code
_entity_poly.pdbx_strand_id
1 'polypeptide(L)'
;MNDMREASATAFWHASKALYDKPEVMRLALKAQDRAGRDVNLILLLAWLHQRGQTPDEDGWKQLKAESDKERKTLEMMRGYRRSMQGKGGYEEAKSIELDAERSVQERLIAAMGDTVKGDPAPLLAAYLKGFKEADELMKALGLPPRASA
;
A
#
# COMPACT_ATOMS: atom_id res chain seq x y z
N MET A 1 -15.79 19.47 1.17
CA MET A 1 -15.33 18.13 1.61
C MET A 1 -14.38 17.47 0.61
N ASN A 2 -14.36 17.86 -0.68
CA ASN A 2 -13.46 17.27 -1.69
C ASN A 2 -11.98 17.64 -1.46
N ASP A 3 -11.71 18.90 -1.13
CA ASP A 3 -10.33 19.44 -1.02
C ASP A 3 -9.48 18.78 0.08
N MET A 4 -10.09 18.40 1.20
CA MET A 4 -9.39 17.74 2.31
C MET A 4 -9.00 16.29 1.97
N ARG A 5 -9.81 15.60 1.17
CA ARG A 5 -9.50 14.25 0.67
C ARG A 5 -8.41 14.30 -0.39
N GLU A 6 -8.46 15.29 -1.28
CA GLU A 6 -7.41 15.52 -2.29
C GLU A 6 -6.06 15.87 -1.66
N ALA A 7 -6.06 16.75 -0.64
CA ALA A 7 -4.88 17.04 0.16
C ALA A 7 -4.33 15.79 0.87
N SER A 8 -5.21 14.94 1.40
CA SER A 8 -4.82 13.67 2.05
C SER A 8 -4.25 12.66 1.06
N ALA A 9 -4.84 12.53 -0.13
CA ALA A 9 -4.32 11.68 -1.20
C ALA A 9 -2.95 12.14 -1.70
N THR A 10 -2.76 13.45 -1.87
CA THR A 10 -1.47 14.04 -2.24
C THR A 10 -0.43 13.79 -1.14
N ALA A 11 -0.78 14.03 0.13
CA ALA A 11 0.11 13.77 1.25
C ALA A 11 0.50 12.29 1.36
N PHE A 12 -0.47 11.39 1.16
CA PHE A 12 -0.22 9.95 1.14
C PHE A 12 0.69 9.55 -0.02
N TRP A 13 0.49 10.09 -1.23
CA TRP A 13 1.36 9.83 -2.38
C TRP A 13 2.83 10.21 -2.11
N HIS A 14 3.07 11.38 -1.51
CA HIS A 14 4.43 11.78 -1.16
C HIS A 14 5.05 10.88 -0.08
N ALA A 15 4.27 10.51 0.93
CA ALA A 15 4.74 9.62 1.99
C ALA A 15 5.00 8.19 1.48
N SER A 16 4.14 7.67 0.60
CA SER A 16 4.25 6.32 0.04
C SER A 16 5.51 6.19 -0.81
N LYS A 17 5.83 7.21 -1.64
CA LYS A 17 7.12 7.29 -2.35
C LYS A 17 8.31 7.29 -1.41
N ALA A 18 8.31 8.16 -0.39
CA ALA A 18 9.42 8.25 0.56
C ALA A 18 9.64 6.95 1.36
N LEU A 19 8.57 6.21 1.66
CA LEU A 19 8.66 4.87 2.26
C LEU A 19 9.23 3.86 1.27
N TYR A 20 8.73 3.86 0.04
CA TYR A 20 9.09 2.88 -0.99
C TYR A 20 10.50 3.09 -1.55
N ASP A 21 11.03 4.31 -1.52
CA ASP A 21 12.42 4.62 -1.91
C ASP A 21 13.46 3.96 -1.00
N LYS A 22 13.06 3.45 0.18
CA LYS A 22 13.93 2.67 1.07
C LYS A 22 14.16 1.28 0.47
N PRO A 23 15.40 0.85 0.17
CA PRO A 23 15.67 -0.43 -0.50
C PRO A 23 15.08 -1.65 0.21
N GLU A 24 15.11 -1.67 1.54
CA GLU A 24 14.53 -2.74 2.36
C GLU A 24 13.01 -2.81 2.21
N VAL A 25 12.33 -1.66 2.24
CA VAL A 25 10.87 -1.59 2.07
C VAL A 25 10.48 -2.06 0.68
N MET A 26 11.14 -1.55 -0.37
CA MET A 26 10.90 -1.98 -1.75
C MET A 26 11.05 -3.50 -1.89
N ARG A 27 12.19 -4.05 -1.43
CA ARG A 27 12.48 -5.49 -1.53
C ARG A 27 11.41 -6.34 -0.83
N LEU A 28 11.02 -5.97 0.39
CA LEU A 28 10.07 -6.72 1.19
C LEU A 28 8.63 -6.56 0.71
N ALA A 29 8.25 -5.36 0.25
CA ALA A 29 6.95 -5.09 -0.36
C ALA A 29 6.76 -5.89 -1.65
N LEU A 30 7.78 -5.92 -2.52
CA LEU A 30 7.76 -6.75 -3.73
C LEU A 30 7.62 -8.24 -3.39
N LYS A 31 8.32 -8.74 -2.37
CA LYS A 31 8.14 -10.13 -1.91
C LYS A 31 6.73 -10.39 -1.39
N ALA A 32 6.17 -9.48 -0.59
CA ALA A 32 4.82 -9.62 -0.05
C ALA A 32 3.78 -9.64 -1.17
N GLN A 33 3.97 -8.82 -2.19
CA GLN A 33 3.15 -8.81 -3.40
C GLN A 33 3.28 -10.13 -4.18
N ASP A 34 4.49 -10.50 -4.57
CA ASP A 34 4.70 -11.60 -5.51
C ASP A 34 4.44 -12.98 -4.88
N ARG A 35 4.73 -13.14 -3.58
CA ARG A 35 4.63 -14.44 -2.88
C ARG A 35 3.35 -14.61 -2.08
N ALA A 36 2.71 -13.51 -1.66
CA ALA A 36 1.54 -13.56 -0.80
C ALA A 36 0.36 -12.74 -1.35
N GLY A 37 0.45 -12.20 -2.57
CA GLY A 37 -0.62 -11.45 -3.22
C GLY A 37 -1.04 -10.19 -2.45
N ARG A 38 -0.13 -9.62 -1.64
CA ARG A 38 -0.44 -8.47 -0.79
C ARG A 38 -0.35 -7.17 -1.59
N ASP A 39 -1.29 -6.28 -1.33
CA ASP A 39 -1.32 -4.97 -1.95
C ASP A 39 -0.34 -4.03 -1.25
N VAL A 40 0.66 -3.60 -2.00
CA VAL A 40 1.69 -2.67 -1.55
C VAL A 40 1.08 -1.33 -1.16
N ASN A 41 0.07 -0.82 -1.90
CA ASN A 41 -0.55 0.46 -1.58
C ASN A 41 -1.27 0.42 -0.23
N LEU A 42 -1.97 -0.69 0.07
CA LEU A 42 -2.60 -0.86 1.37
C LEU A 42 -1.57 -0.99 2.51
N ILE A 43 -0.47 -1.70 2.28
CA ILE A 43 0.65 -1.79 3.26
C ILE A 43 1.23 -0.39 3.56
N LEU A 44 1.51 0.39 2.51
CA LEU A 44 2.04 1.74 2.63
C LEU A 44 1.05 2.69 3.32
N LEU A 45 -0.25 2.53 3.08
CA LEU A 45 -1.29 3.31 3.75
C LEU A 45 -1.28 3.06 5.26
N LEU A 46 -1.27 1.80 5.70
CA LEU A 46 -1.23 1.47 7.13
C LEU A 46 0.05 2.00 7.80
N ALA A 47 1.18 1.98 7.11
CA ALA A 47 2.41 2.59 7.62
C ALA A 47 2.33 4.12 7.72
N TRP A 48 1.70 4.78 6.76
CA TRP A 48 1.48 6.22 6.81
C TRP A 48 0.54 6.63 7.94
N LEU A 49 -0.52 5.85 8.19
CA LEU A 49 -1.44 6.06 9.31
C LEU A 49 -0.76 5.85 10.67
N HIS A 50 0.12 4.85 10.79
CA HIS A 50 0.92 4.63 11.99
C HIS A 50 1.75 5.86 12.38
N GLN A 51 2.42 6.49 11.40
CA GLN A 51 3.19 7.72 11.63
C GLN A 51 2.35 8.89 12.15
N ARG A 52 1.03 8.83 11.95
CA ARG A 52 0.06 9.85 12.35
C ARG A 52 -0.68 9.49 13.64
N GLY A 53 -0.42 8.33 14.22
CA GLY A 53 -1.17 7.81 15.38
C GLY A 53 -2.66 7.60 15.06
N GLN A 54 -2.95 7.22 13.81
CA GLN A 54 -4.30 6.99 13.30
C GLN A 54 -4.46 5.54 12.85
N THR A 55 -5.68 5.02 12.95
CA THR A 55 -6.07 3.73 12.39
C THR A 55 -7.45 3.86 11.76
N PRO A 56 -7.76 3.12 10.67
CA PRO A 56 -9.15 3.01 10.23
C PRO A 56 -9.99 2.36 11.35
N ASP A 57 -11.26 2.73 11.40
CA ASP A 57 -12.25 1.97 12.17
C ASP A 57 -12.59 0.63 11.48
N GLU A 58 -13.52 -0.13 12.06
CA GLU A 58 -13.85 -1.45 11.54
C GLU A 58 -14.43 -1.41 10.11
N ASP A 59 -15.28 -0.42 9.82
CA ASP A 59 -15.94 -0.30 8.53
C ASP A 59 -15.00 0.27 7.46
N GLY A 60 -14.18 1.26 7.81
CA GLY A 60 -13.08 1.74 6.98
C GLY A 60 -12.09 0.62 6.65
N TRP A 61 -11.76 -0.25 7.61
CA TRP A 61 -10.91 -1.41 7.34
C TRP A 61 -11.55 -2.43 6.39
N LYS A 62 -12.86 -2.67 6.49
CA LYS A 62 -13.59 -3.52 5.54
C LYS A 62 -13.56 -2.92 4.12
N GLN A 63 -13.80 -1.62 4.00
CA GLN A 63 -13.80 -0.91 2.71
C GLN A 63 -12.42 -0.90 2.07
N LEU A 64 -11.37 -0.63 2.84
CA LEU A 64 -9.98 -0.66 2.36
C LEU A 64 -9.59 -2.02 1.77
N LYS A 65 -9.96 -3.12 2.45
CA LYS A 65 -9.72 -4.47 1.91
C LYS A 65 -10.51 -4.71 0.61
N ALA A 66 -11.76 -4.28 0.55
CA ALA A 66 -12.58 -4.45 -0.65
C ALA A 66 -12.02 -3.71 -1.87
N GLU A 67 -11.58 -2.46 -1.70
CA GLU A 67 -10.92 -1.70 -2.78
C GLU A 67 -9.57 -2.31 -3.17
N SER A 68 -8.77 -2.76 -2.19
CA SER A 68 -7.52 -3.47 -2.44
C SER A 68 -7.72 -4.74 -3.28
N ASP A 69 -8.74 -5.53 -2.95
CA ASP A 69 -9.07 -6.77 -3.67
C ASP A 69 -9.55 -6.51 -5.10
N LYS A 70 -10.33 -5.45 -5.30
CA LYS A 70 -10.88 -5.04 -6.60
C LYS A 70 -9.78 -4.65 -7.59
N GLU A 71 -8.76 -3.93 -7.14
CA GLU A 71 -7.72 -3.35 -8.00
C GLU A 71 -6.57 -4.31 -8.31
N ARG A 72 -6.46 -5.39 -7.51
CA ARG A 72 -5.36 -6.36 -7.58
C ARG A 72 -5.10 -6.87 -8.99
N LYS A 73 -6.13 -7.40 -9.65
CA LYS A 73 -5.99 -7.99 -11.00
C LYS A 73 -5.57 -6.97 -12.05
N THR A 74 -6.09 -5.74 -11.94
CA THR A 74 -5.75 -4.64 -12.87
C THR A 74 -4.27 -4.28 -12.75
N LEU A 75 -3.78 -4.07 -11.52
CA LEU A 75 -2.37 -3.76 -11.28
C LEU A 75 -1.45 -4.92 -11.67
N GLU A 76 -1.86 -6.17 -11.43
CA GLU A 76 -1.11 -7.36 -11.87
C GLU A 76 -0.95 -7.40 -13.40
N MET A 77 -2.01 -7.09 -14.16
CA MET A 77 -1.95 -7.00 -15.62
C MET A 77 -1.01 -5.88 -16.10
N MET A 78 -1.10 -4.69 -15.50
CA MET A 78 -0.23 -3.56 -15.84
C MET A 78 1.25 -3.86 -15.55
N ARG A 79 1.54 -4.47 -14.40
CA ARG A 79 2.88 -4.96 -14.04
C ARG A 79 3.39 -6.00 -15.03
N GLY A 80 2.51 -6.91 -15.45
CA GLY A 80 2.80 -7.89 -16.51
C GLY A 80 3.16 -7.20 -17.83
N TYR A 81 2.37 -6.19 -18.23
CA TYR A 81 2.62 -5.40 -19.42
C TYR A 81 3.96 -4.67 -19.35
N ARG A 82 4.25 -3.93 -18.27
CA ARG A 82 5.55 -3.25 -18.07
C ARG A 82 6.72 -4.23 -18.15
N ARG A 83 6.64 -5.37 -17.47
CA ARG A 83 7.69 -6.41 -17.55
C ARG A 83 7.89 -6.92 -18.98
N SER A 84 6.82 -7.08 -19.76
CA SER A 84 6.90 -7.49 -21.16
C SER A 84 7.56 -6.45 -22.07
N MET A 85 7.61 -5.18 -21.64
CA MET A 85 8.23 -4.06 -22.34
C MET A 85 9.69 -3.82 -21.93
N GLN A 86 10.24 -4.56 -20.97
CA GLN A 86 11.62 -4.42 -20.53
C GLN A 86 12.60 -4.64 -21.70
N GLY A 87 13.53 -3.69 -21.89
CA GLY A 87 14.48 -3.70 -23.01
C GLY A 87 13.88 -3.30 -24.37
N LYS A 88 12.61 -2.87 -24.40
CA LYS A 88 11.91 -2.38 -25.60
C LYS A 88 11.61 -0.88 -25.46
N GLY A 89 11.32 -0.21 -26.60
CA GLY A 89 11.10 1.23 -26.67
C GLY A 89 9.88 1.80 -25.91
N GLY A 90 9.06 0.98 -25.27
CA GLY A 90 7.85 1.41 -24.53
C GLY A 90 7.88 1.09 -23.03
N TYR A 91 9.03 0.76 -22.45
CA TYR A 91 9.14 0.47 -21.02
C TYR A 91 8.76 1.66 -20.14
N GLU A 92 9.29 2.85 -20.45
CA GLU A 92 9.03 4.06 -19.65
C GLU A 92 7.57 4.53 -19.75
N GLU A 93 6.95 4.38 -20.92
CA GLU A 93 5.52 4.65 -21.10
C GLU A 93 4.66 3.68 -20.28
N ALA A 94 4.94 2.37 -20.36
CA ALA A 94 4.25 1.37 -19.56
C ALA A 94 4.42 1.62 -18.05
N LYS A 95 5.60 2.09 -17.63
CA LYS A 95 5.88 2.48 -16.25
C LYS A 95 5.10 3.72 -15.82
N SER A 96 4.97 4.73 -16.67
CA SER A 96 4.14 5.90 -16.39
C SER A 96 2.67 5.52 -16.20
N ILE A 97 2.14 4.68 -17.09
CA ILE A 97 0.75 4.20 -17.01
C ILE A 97 0.50 3.42 -15.69
N GLU A 98 1.44 2.55 -15.31
CA GLU A 98 1.35 1.82 -14.03
C GLU A 98 1.38 2.77 -12.84
N LEU A 99 2.26 3.78 -12.85
CA LEU A 99 2.35 4.77 -11.76
C LEU A 99 1.07 5.61 -11.64
N ASP A 100 0.49 6.04 -12.77
CA ASP A 100 -0.77 6.78 -12.77
C ASP A 100 -1.92 5.92 -12.22
N ALA A 101 -1.97 4.64 -12.59
CA ALA A 101 -2.94 3.70 -12.04
C ALA A 101 -2.75 3.48 -10.54
N GLU A 102 -1.51 3.30 -10.06
CA GLU A 102 -1.20 3.17 -8.64
C GLU A 102 -1.61 4.42 -7.85
N ARG A 103 -1.40 5.62 -8.41
CA ARG A 103 -1.86 6.87 -7.82
C ARG A 103 -3.39 6.90 -7.69
N SER A 104 -4.12 6.53 -8.74
CA SER A 104 -5.59 6.47 -8.67
C SER A 104 -6.09 5.43 -7.67
N VAL A 105 -5.37 4.31 -7.47
CA VAL A 105 -5.69 3.34 -6.41
C VAL A 105 -5.48 3.96 -5.03
N GLN A 106 -4.40 4.69 -4.80
CA GLN A 106 -4.18 5.39 -3.53
C GLN A 106 -5.27 6.42 -3.22
N GLU A 107 -5.74 7.15 -4.24
CA GLU A 107 -6.89 8.07 -4.12
C GLU A 107 -8.18 7.33 -3.72
N ARG A 108 -8.45 6.17 -4.33
CA ARG A 108 -9.59 5.30 -3.96
C ARG A 108 -9.47 4.77 -2.53
N LEU A 109 -8.28 4.36 -2.10
CA LEU A 109 -8.05 3.91 -0.73
C LEU A 109 -8.31 5.03 0.29
N ILE A 110 -7.85 6.26 0.00
CA ILE A 110 -8.14 7.42 0.86
C ILE A 110 -9.64 7.73 0.91
N ALA A 111 -10.34 7.61 -0.22
CA ALA A 111 -11.79 7.80 -0.25
C ALA A 111 -12.55 6.72 0.52
N ALA A 112 -12.10 5.46 0.44
CA ALA A 112 -12.71 4.29 1.07
C ALA A 112 -12.37 4.16 2.57
N MET A 113 -11.25 4.71 3.01
CA MET A 113 -10.86 4.70 4.42
C MET A 113 -11.90 5.36 5.32
N GLY A 114 -12.61 6.37 4.81
CA GLY A 114 -13.53 7.17 5.60
C GLY A 114 -12.80 7.96 6.69
N ASP A 115 -13.44 8.12 7.84
CA ASP A 115 -12.83 8.75 9.01
C ASP A 115 -11.87 7.78 9.71
N THR A 116 -10.82 8.35 10.30
CA THR A 116 -9.87 7.57 11.11
C THR A 116 -10.06 7.89 12.58
N VAL A 117 -9.71 6.95 13.44
CA VAL A 117 -9.69 7.14 14.88
C VAL A 117 -8.24 7.18 15.37
N LYS A 118 -8.03 7.77 16.55
CA LYS A 118 -6.72 7.72 17.21
C LYS A 118 -6.40 6.26 17.56
N GLY A 119 -5.25 5.76 17.10
CA GLY A 119 -4.85 4.38 17.34
C GLY A 119 -3.63 3.95 16.54
N ASP A 120 -3.26 2.68 16.67
CA ASP A 120 -2.14 2.07 15.96
C ASP A 120 -2.67 1.04 14.95
N PRO A 121 -2.37 1.17 13.64
CA PRO A 121 -2.79 0.22 12.63
C PRO A 121 -1.88 -1.02 12.57
N ALA A 122 -0.81 -1.11 13.37
CA ALA A 122 0.08 -2.26 13.40
C ALA A 122 -0.64 -3.62 13.58
N PRO A 123 -1.68 -3.77 14.44
CA PRO A 123 -2.43 -5.02 14.53
C PRO A 123 -3.17 -5.39 13.24
N LEU A 124 -3.70 -4.39 12.51
CA LEU A 124 -4.34 -4.61 11.22
C LEU A 124 -3.33 -5.05 10.17
N LEU A 125 -2.17 -4.40 10.11
CA LEU A 125 -1.09 -4.78 9.20
C LEU A 125 -0.55 -6.18 9.52
N ALA A 126 -0.35 -6.49 10.80
CA ALA A 126 0.05 -7.81 11.28
C ALA A 126 -0.92 -8.91 10.82
N ALA A 127 -2.22 -8.69 11.01
CA ALA A 127 -3.26 -9.62 10.56
C ALA A 127 -3.30 -9.74 9.03
N TYR A 128 -3.16 -8.63 8.31
CA TYR A 128 -3.15 -8.60 6.84
C TYR A 128 -1.95 -9.36 6.26
N LEU A 129 -0.78 -9.27 6.91
CA LEU A 129 0.44 -9.98 6.52
C LEU A 129 0.51 -11.43 7.04
N LYS A 130 -0.55 -11.97 7.64
CA LYS A 130 -0.58 -13.37 8.09
C LYS A 130 -0.19 -14.31 6.93
N GLY A 131 0.70 -15.27 7.22
CA GLY A 131 1.23 -16.22 6.23
C GLY A 131 2.41 -15.70 5.39
N PHE A 132 2.75 -14.41 5.43
CA PHE A 132 3.99 -13.89 4.87
C PHE A 132 5.14 -14.08 5.86
N LYS A 133 6.22 -14.76 5.44
CA LYS A 133 7.33 -15.14 6.33
C LYS A 133 8.11 -13.93 6.81
N GLU A 134 8.39 -12.98 5.91
CA GLU A 134 9.16 -11.77 6.22
C GLU A 134 8.28 -10.61 6.73
N ALA A 135 7.10 -10.89 7.31
CA ALA A 135 6.19 -9.86 7.79
C ALA A 135 6.80 -8.97 8.89
N ASP A 136 7.52 -9.55 9.85
CA ASP A 136 8.14 -8.77 10.95
C ASP A 136 9.27 -7.87 10.44
N GLU A 137 10.04 -8.35 9.46
CA GLU A 137 11.05 -7.53 8.77
C GLU A 137 10.40 -6.36 8.03
N LEU A 138 9.29 -6.61 7.33
CA LEU A 138 8.56 -5.58 6.59
C LEU A 138 7.97 -4.53 7.53
N MET A 139 7.31 -4.96 8.61
CA MET A 139 6.76 -4.04 9.62
C MET A 139 7.87 -3.18 10.24
N LYS A 140 9.00 -3.78 10.61
CA LYS A 140 10.16 -3.05 11.12
C LYS A 140 10.72 -2.04 10.11
N ALA A 141 10.85 -2.42 8.84
CA ALA A 141 11.34 -1.53 7.78
C ALA A 141 10.40 -0.33 7.54
N LEU A 142 9.10 -0.52 7.77
CA LEU A 142 8.08 0.52 7.70
C LEU A 142 7.99 1.37 8.99
N GLY A 143 8.72 1.01 10.04
CA GLY A 143 8.73 1.71 11.33
C GLY A 143 7.64 1.26 12.30
N LEU A 144 6.92 0.18 12.02
CA LEU A 144 5.91 -0.40 12.92
C LEU A 144 6.55 -1.44 13.84
N PRO A 145 5.97 -1.69 15.03
CA PRO A 145 6.38 -2.81 15.87
C PRO A 145 6.20 -4.15 15.12
N PRO A 146 7.04 -5.17 15.38
CA PRO A 146 6.83 -6.51 14.83
C PRO A 146 5.52 -7.11 15.37
N ARG A 147 5.05 -8.20 14.75
CA ARG A 147 3.85 -8.89 15.24
C ARG A 147 4.09 -9.33 16.68
N ALA A 148 3.12 -9.06 17.56
CA ALA A 148 3.19 -9.57 18.94
C ALA A 148 3.39 -11.09 18.89
N SER A 149 4.39 -11.59 19.62
CA SER A 149 4.51 -13.03 19.85
C SER A 149 3.24 -13.47 20.56
N ALA A 150 2.38 -14.21 19.84
CA ALA A 150 1.20 -14.84 20.41
C ALA A 150 1.60 -15.93 21.41
#